data_AF-A0A3M6BEV7-F1
#
_entry.id   AF-A0A3M6BEV7-F1
#
_cell.length_a   1.000
_cell.length_b   1.000
_cell.length_c   1.000
_cell.angle_alpha   90.00
_cell.angle_beta   90.00
_cell.angle_gamma   90.00
#
_symmetry.space_group_name_H-M   'P 1'
#
loop_
_entity.id
_entity.type
_entity.pdbx_description
1 polymer ?
#
loop_
_entity_poly.entity_id
_entity_poly.type
_entity_poly.pdbx_seq_one_letter_code
_entity_poly.pdbx_strand_id
1 'polypeptide(L)'
;MQSESSAMNQIPLPDLVAKIGQASVAEAFGISPAAVHKAIRLGRQIMVTVHDDGTYSAHELRPFPHHKAVSVVQAKAGRLL
;
A
#
# COMPACT_ATOMS: atom_id res chain seq x y z
N MET A 1 -23.75 -16.76 2.24
CA MET A 1 -23.07 -16.61 0.94
C MET A 1 -21.60 -16.72 1.19
N GLN A 2 -20.94 -17.62 0.47
CA GLN A 2 -19.65 -18.18 0.82
C GLN A 2 -18.55 -17.12 0.90
N SER A 3 -17.77 -17.24 1.97
CA SER A 3 -16.47 -16.62 2.16
C SER A 3 -15.53 -17.16 1.09
N GLU A 4 -15.37 -16.43 -0.01
CA GLU A 4 -14.39 -16.80 -1.04
C GLU A 4 -13.01 -16.32 -0.63
N SER A 5 -12.30 -17.24 0.03
CA SER A 5 -10.86 -17.28 0.18
C SER A 5 -10.20 -17.48 -1.20
N SER A 6 -10.41 -16.56 -2.14
CA SER A 6 -9.68 -16.56 -3.41
C SER A 6 -8.40 -15.78 -3.17
N ALA A 7 -7.25 -16.44 -3.30
CA ALA A 7 -5.94 -15.89 -3.04
C ALA A 7 -5.75 -14.56 -3.80
N MET A 8 -6.02 -13.44 -3.13
CA MET A 8 -5.75 -12.12 -3.68
C MET A 8 -4.25 -12.03 -3.87
N ASN A 9 -3.80 -12.04 -5.12
CA ASN A 9 -2.40 -11.86 -5.46
C ASN A 9 -2.05 -10.39 -5.23
N GLN A 10 -1.84 -10.04 -3.96
CA GLN A 10 -1.43 -8.72 -3.56
C GLN A 10 0.07 -8.59 -3.77
N ILE A 11 0.45 -7.52 -4.45
CA ILE A 11 1.83 -7.20 -4.76
C ILE A 11 2.15 -5.81 -4.20
N PRO A 12 3.30 -5.62 -3.54
CA PRO A 12 3.77 -4.30 -3.16
C PRO A 12 3.91 -3.40 -4.40
N LEU A 13 3.56 -2.11 -4.28
CA LEU A 13 3.68 -1.16 -5.38
C LEU A 13 5.08 -1.15 -6.06
N PRO A 14 6.22 -1.18 -5.33
CA PRO A 14 7.54 -1.23 -5.96
C PRO A 14 7.75 -2.48 -6.82
N ASP A 15 7.23 -3.62 -6.39
CA ASP A 15 7.37 -4.89 -7.11
C ASP A 15 6.51 -4.89 -8.38
N LEU A 16 5.31 -4.29 -8.34
CA LEU A 16 4.50 -4.11 -9.53
C LEU A 16 5.19 -3.17 -10.54
N VAL A 17 5.78 -2.07 -10.06
CA VAL A 17 6.57 -1.16 -10.90
C VAL A 17 7.77 -1.87 -11.51
N ALA A 18 8.43 -2.78 -10.79
CA ALA A 18 9.51 -3.60 -11.35
C ALA A 18 9.03 -4.57 -12.44
N LYS A 19 7.77 -5.05 -12.37
CA LYS A 19 7.19 -5.98 -13.35
C LYS A 19 6.73 -5.31 -14.64
N ILE A 20 5.98 -4.21 -14.55
CA ILE A 20 5.32 -3.58 -15.72
C ILE A 20 5.82 -2.17 -16.03
N GLY A 21 6.68 -1.60 -15.18
CA GLY A 21 7.21 -0.26 -15.34
C GLY A 21 6.35 0.84 -14.73
N GLN A 22 7.00 1.95 -14.36
CA GLN A 22 6.35 3.06 -13.65
C GLN A 22 5.27 3.76 -14.48
N ALA A 23 5.49 3.92 -15.79
CA ALA A 23 4.54 4.59 -16.68
C ALA A 23 3.22 3.81 -16.77
N SER A 24 3.30 2.49 -17.00
CA SER A 24 2.12 1.61 -17.10
C SER A 24 1.35 1.53 -15.78
N VAL A 25 2.04 1.48 -14.64
CA VAL A 25 1.38 1.58 -13.32
C VAL A 25 0.64 2.91 -13.18
N ALA A 26 1.28 4.03 -13.55
CA ALA A 26 0.67 5.35 -13.43
C ALA A 26 -0.59 5.49 -14.29
N GLU A 27 -0.54 5.00 -15.54
CA GLU A 27 -1.69 4.94 -16.45
C GLU A 27 -2.82 4.09 -15.88
N ALA A 28 -2.51 2.90 -15.36
CA ALA A 28 -3.50 2.00 -14.77
C ALA A 28 -4.26 2.61 -13.58
N PHE A 29 -3.56 3.43 -12.77
CA PHE A 29 -4.17 4.13 -11.64
C PHE A 29 -4.73 5.52 -12.00
N GLY A 30 -4.59 5.99 -13.24
CA GLY A 30 -5.02 7.32 -13.66
C GLY A 30 -4.28 8.46 -12.94
N ILE A 31 -3.01 8.26 -12.59
CA ILE A 31 -2.16 9.23 -11.88
C ILE A 31 -0.89 9.55 -12.69
N SER A 32 -0.12 10.54 -12.24
CA SER A 32 1.17 10.85 -12.89
C SER A 32 2.29 9.88 -12.46
N PRO A 33 3.26 9.59 -13.34
CA PRO A 33 4.45 8.80 -12.97
C PRO A 33 5.22 9.40 -11.78
N ALA A 34 5.20 10.72 -11.64
CA ALA A 34 5.80 11.42 -10.50
C ALA A 34 5.12 11.07 -9.16
N ALA A 35 3.80 10.84 -9.15
CA ALA A 35 3.08 10.40 -7.96
C ALA A 35 3.49 8.99 -7.52
N VAL A 36 3.67 8.07 -8.48
CA VAL A 36 4.19 6.71 -8.23
C VAL A 36 5.61 6.77 -7.67
N HIS A 37 6.50 7.53 -8.32
CA HIS A 37 7.87 7.73 -7.84
C HIS A 37 7.90 8.31 -6.43
N LYS A 38 7.12 9.35 -6.14
CA LYS A 38 7.01 9.93 -4.80
C LYS A 38 6.57 8.89 -3.77
N ALA A 39 5.63 8.01 -4.13
CA ALA A 39 5.14 7.00 -3.21
C ALA A 39 6.21 5.97 -2.84
N ILE A 40 6.95 5.48 -3.83
CA ILE A 40 8.06 4.53 -3.64
C ILE A 40 9.20 5.19 -2.87
N ARG A 41 9.60 6.41 -3.26
CA ARG A 41 10.70 7.16 -2.63
C ARG A 41 10.44 7.45 -1.15
N LEU A 42 9.19 7.69 -0.77
CA LEU A 42 8.79 7.92 0.62
C LEU A 42 8.55 6.62 1.41
N GLY A 43 8.73 5.45 0.80
CA GLY A 43 8.54 4.15 1.46
C GLY A 43 7.10 3.93 1.93
N ARG A 44 6.10 4.44 1.18
CA ARG A 44 4.68 4.24 1.53
C ARG A 44 4.36 2.75 1.42
N GLN A 45 3.67 2.21 2.43
CA GLN A 45 3.24 0.81 2.44
C GLN A 45 1.97 0.67 1.61
N ILE A 46 2.13 0.52 0.30
CA ILE A 46 1.02 0.39 -0.65
C ILE A 46 1.00 -1.03 -1.19
N MET A 47 -0.15 -1.69 -1.00
CA MET A 47 -0.43 -3.02 -1.57
C MET A 47 -1.42 -2.87 -2.71
N VAL A 48 -1.09 -3.50 -3.84
CA VAL A 48 -1.92 -3.53 -5.04
C VAL A 48 -2.50 -4.91 -5.21
N THR A 49 -3.83 -4.99 -5.36
CA THR A 49 -4.54 -6.18 -5.79
C THR A 49 -4.66 -6.14 -7.31
N VAL A 50 -4.20 -7.21 -7.98
CA VAL A 50 -4.44 -7.45 -9.40
C VAL A 50 -5.70 -8.30 -9.53
N HIS A 51 -6.69 -7.81 -10.26
CA HIS A 51 -7.94 -8.53 -10.51
C HIS A 51 -7.83 -9.36 -11.80
N ASP A 52 -8.65 -10.41 -11.91
CA ASP A 52 -8.65 -11.31 -13.08
C ASP A 52 -9.10 -10.61 -14.37
N ASP A 53 -9.84 -9.50 -14.25
CA ASP A 53 -10.24 -8.63 -15.36
C ASP A 53 -9.13 -7.68 -15.85
N GLY A 54 -7.96 -7.73 -15.22
CA GLY A 54 -6.80 -6.87 -15.52
C GLY A 54 -6.88 -5.49 -14.88
N THR A 55 -7.90 -5.21 -14.06
CA THR A 55 -7.96 -3.98 -13.28
C THR A 55 -7.09 -4.07 -12.02
N TYR A 56 -6.78 -2.91 -11.45
CA TYR A 56 -5.98 -2.80 -10.25
C TYR A 56 -6.75 -2.02 -9.18
N SER A 57 -6.73 -2.52 -7.95
CA SER A 57 -7.12 -1.76 -6.77
C SER A 57 -5.93 -1.68 -5.80
N ALA A 58 -5.84 -0.61 -5.01
CA ALA A 58 -4.73 -0.43 -4.08
C ALA A 58 -5.18 0.21 -2.77
N HIS A 59 -4.50 -0.14 -1.69
CA HIS A 59 -4.67 0.48 -0.38
C HIS A 59 -3.31 0.83 0.22
N GLU A 60 -3.28 1.90 1.02
CA GLU A 60 -2.11 2.33 1.77
C GLU A 60 -2.31 2.05 3.26
N LEU A 61 -1.36 1.33 3.86
CA LEU A 61 -1.25 1.20 5.30
C LEU A 61 -0.46 2.39 5.86
N ARG A 62 -1.10 3.17 6.73
CA ARG A 62 -0.47 4.32 7.36
C ARG A 62 -0.90 4.44 8.82
N PRO A 63 0.02 4.78 9.76
CA PRO A 63 -0.35 4.97 11.15
C PRO A 63 -1.40 6.06 11.33
N PHE A 64 -2.23 5.87 12.36
CA PHE A 64 -3.17 6.86 12.85
C PHE A 64 -2.67 7.38 14.21
N PRO A 65 -2.61 8.70 14.44
CA PRO A 65 -2.94 9.79 13.51
C PRO A 65 -1.90 9.97 12.39
N HIS A 66 -2.37 10.27 11.19
CA HIS A 66 -1.53 10.39 9.97
C HIS A 66 -0.62 11.62 9.96
N HIS A 67 -1.09 12.70 10.60
CA HIS A 67 -0.53 14.06 10.54
C HIS A 67 0.28 14.44 11.78
N LYS A 68 0.33 13.58 12.80
CA LYS A 68 1.30 13.72 13.89
C LYS A 68 2.35 12.64 13.67
N ALA A 69 3.64 12.99 13.76
CA ALA A 69 4.65 11.96 13.95
C ALA A 69 4.17 11.13 15.14
N VAL A 70 3.76 9.89 14.90
CA VAL A 70 3.37 8.99 15.98
C VAL A 70 4.66 8.74 16.74
N SER A 71 4.89 9.54 17.78
CA SER A 71 5.66 9.06 18.92
C SER A 71 4.86 7.85 19.37
N VAL A 72 5.37 6.67 19.02
CA VAL A 72 4.90 5.43 19.63
C VAL A 72 5.13 5.65 21.11
N VAL A 73 4.11 6.11 21.83
CA VAL A 73 4.01 5.89 23.27
C VAL A 73 3.91 4.39 23.34
N GLN A 74 5.08 3.75 23.50
CA GLN A 74 5.15 2.39 23.99
C GLN A 74 4.22 2.39 25.19
N ALA A 75 3.10 1.66 25.08
CA ALA A 75 2.29 1.35 26.23
C ALA A 75 3.25 0.75 27.25
N LYS A 76 3.59 1.52 28.30
CA LYS A 76 4.45 1.06 29.36
C LYS A 76 3.66 -0.02 30.09
N ALA A 77 3.80 -1.26 29.63
CA ALA A 77 3.39 -2.41 30.40
C ALA A 77 4.12 -2.34 31.75
N GLY A 78 3.36 -2.21 32.84
CA GLY A 78 3.86 -2.35 34.20
C GLY A 78 4.32 -1.06 34.87
N ARG A 79 3.41 -0.43 35.60
CA ARG A 79 3.65 -0.15 37.03
C ARG A 79 2.32 -0.35 37.77
N LEU A 80 2.07 -1.60 38.15
CA LEU A 80 1.38 -1.89 39.39
C LEU A 80 2.41 -1.69 40.52
N LEU A 81 1.94 -1.28 41.69
CA LEU A 81 2.62 -0.72 42.87
C LEU A 81 2.62 0.80 42.88
#